data_AF-A0A0I9VJL7-F1
#
_entry.id   AF-A0A0I9VJL7-F1
#
_cell.length_a   1.000
_cell.length_b   1.000
_cell.length_c   1.000
_cell.angle_alpha   90.00
_cell.angle_beta   90.00
_cell.angle_gamma   90.00
#
_symmetry.space_group_name_H-M   'P 1'
#
loop_
_entity.id
_entity.type
_entity.pdbx_description
1 polymer ?
#
loop_
_entity_poly.entity_id
_entity_poly.type
_entity_poly.pdbx_seq_one_letter_code
_entity_poly.pdbx_strand_id
1 'polypeptide(L)'
;MASAAKEWGPQIAQAYEAFQGEAANKFSEAAVRYHEWLHKHALTAKCTAEYLIQAADAYEEAVRSMVPTAPIVKNRAAAWTMKSTNLLGQFTHKIMELDDEYHEMWATNAGVMNEYQFRIFDIMRQVEETGITPAPLVIHGSSKAFSGSHYSNIIEEL
;
A
#
# COMPACT_ATOMS: atom_id res chain seq x y z
N MET A 1 14.25 14.61 12.98
CA MET A 1 12.89 14.84 13.53
C MET A 1 12.86 14.81 15.06
N ALA A 2 13.48 13.83 15.72
CA ALA A 2 13.45 13.73 17.20
C ALA A 2 14.04 14.94 17.95
N SER A 3 15.11 15.59 17.45
CA SER A 3 15.69 16.80 18.08
C SER A 3 14.74 17.99 17.98
N ALA A 4 14.22 18.28 16.79
CA ALA A 4 13.27 19.37 16.56
C ALA A 4 11.97 19.20 17.38
N ALA A 5 11.47 17.97 17.53
CA ALA A 5 10.30 17.69 18.37
C ALA A 5 10.58 17.93 19.87
N LYS A 6 11.82 17.67 20.33
CA LYS A 6 12.25 17.95 21.72
C LYS A 6 12.38 19.45 22.01
N GLU A 7 12.80 20.22 21.02
CA GLU A 7 13.01 21.67 21.16
C GLU A 7 11.70 22.48 21.11
N TRP A 8 10.61 21.88 20.62
CA TRP A 8 9.31 22.54 20.44
C TRP A 8 8.67 23.04 21.75
N GLY A 9 8.65 22.22 22.80
CA GLY A 9 8.07 22.58 24.10
C GLY A 9 8.77 23.78 24.75
N PRO A 10 10.11 23.76 24.88
CA PRO A 10 10.89 24.92 25.35
C PRO A 10 10.67 26.19 24.53
N GLN A 11 10.53 26.07 23.20
CA GLN A 11 10.29 27.22 22.32
C GLN A 11 8.91 27.87 22.55
N ILE A 12 7.85 27.07 22.77
CA ILE A 12 6.53 27.60 23.12
C ILE A 12 6.57 28.30 24.47
N ALA A 13 7.22 27.70 25.47
CA ALA A 13 7.33 28.30 26.80
C ALA A 13 8.07 29.64 26.76
N GLN A 14 9.17 29.72 26.01
CA GLN A 14 9.93 30.96 25.82
C GLN A 14 9.11 32.04 25.10
N ALA A 15 8.34 31.66 24.07
CA ALA A 15 7.46 32.59 23.36
C ALA A 15 6.32 33.11 24.26
N TYR A 16 5.80 32.26 25.16
CA TYR A 16 4.79 32.63 26.13
C TYR A 16 5.31 33.65 27.14
N GLU A 17 6.49 33.40 27.71
CA GLU A 17 7.13 34.29 28.68
C GLU A 17 7.47 35.67 28.09
N ALA A 18 7.82 35.74 26.81
CA ALA A 18 8.24 36.97 26.14
C ALA A 18 7.10 37.95 25.83
N PHE A 19 5.90 37.46 25.45
CA PHE A 19 4.79 38.32 25.02
C PHE A 19 3.69 38.50 26.07
N GLN A 20 3.42 37.47 26.89
CA GLN A 20 2.35 37.39 27.91
C GLN A 20 0.93 37.81 27.41
N GLY A 21 -0.11 37.44 28.16
CA GLY A 21 -1.51 37.82 27.86
C GLY A 21 -2.28 36.88 26.91
N GLU A 22 -3.50 37.29 26.54
CA GLU A 22 -4.48 36.41 25.87
C GLU A 22 -4.04 35.93 24.47
N ALA A 23 -3.27 36.75 23.74
CA ALA A 23 -2.69 36.35 22.46
C ALA A 23 -1.63 35.25 22.61
N ALA A 24 -0.79 35.34 23.64
CA ALA A 24 0.21 34.31 23.95
C ALA A 24 -0.43 33.00 24.41
N ASN A 25 -1.53 33.06 25.18
CA ASN A 25 -2.34 31.88 25.54
C ASN A 25 -2.89 31.18 24.27
N LYS A 26 -3.52 31.94 23.37
CA LYS A 26 -4.08 31.39 22.11
C LYS A 26 -3.00 30.75 21.22
N PHE A 27 -1.82 31.36 21.15
CA PHE A 27 -0.68 30.79 20.43
C PHE A 27 -0.22 29.46 21.04
N SER A 28 -0.05 29.40 22.37
CA SER A 28 0.36 28.19 23.07
C SER A 28 -0.61 27.03 22.85
N GLU A 29 -1.93 27.28 22.98
CA GLU A 29 -2.96 26.27 22.72
C GLU A 29 -2.96 25.75 21.28
N ALA A 30 -2.72 26.62 20.29
CA ALA A 30 -2.61 26.22 18.90
C ALA A 30 -1.34 25.38 18.65
N ALA A 31 -0.22 25.77 19.26
CA ALA A 31 1.06 25.10 19.11
C ALA A 31 1.08 23.70 19.77
N VAL A 32 0.37 23.51 20.88
CA VAL A 32 0.15 22.18 21.49
C VAL A 32 -0.66 21.28 20.57
N ARG A 33 -1.80 21.76 20.04
CA ARG A 33 -2.64 20.99 19.11
C ARG A 33 -1.88 20.56 17.86
N TYR A 34 -1.07 21.45 17.31
CA TYR A 34 -0.22 21.14 16.16
C TYR A 34 0.85 20.09 16.48
N HIS A 35 1.47 20.17 17.67
CA HIS A 35 2.45 19.18 18.12
C HIS A 35 1.84 17.78 18.25
N GLU A 36 0.67 17.67 18.88
CA GLU A 36 -0.04 16.40 19.04
C GLU A 36 -0.40 15.79 17.67
N TRP A 37 -0.86 16.62 16.73
CA TRP A 37 -1.13 16.20 15.37
C TRP A 37 0.14 15.70 14.66
N LEU A 38 1.25 16.45 14.76
CA LEU A 38 2.54 16.08 14.16
C LEU A 38 3.05 14.75 14.74
N HIS A 39 2.93 14.56 16.06
CA HIS A 39 3.33 13.33 16.72
C HIS A 39 2.52 12.13 16.21
N LYS A 40 1.19 12.26 16.13
CA LYS A 40 0.32 11.23 15.54
C LYS A 40 0.71 10.92 14.10
N HIS A 41 0.98 11.94 13.29
CA HIS A 41 1.44 11.75 11.91
C HIS A 41 2.78 11.03 11.80
N ALA A 42 3.74 11.35 12.67
CA ALA A 42 5.01 10.66 12.70
C ALA A 42 4.86 9.17 13.04
N LEU A 43 3.91 8.83 13.94
CA LEU A 43 3.57 7.45 14.24
C LEU A 43 2.91 6.75 13.05
N THR A 44 1.91 7.38 12.41
CA THR A 44 1.27 6.85 11.20
C THR A 44 2.31 6.59 10.11
N ALA A 45 3.19 7.56 9.83
CA ALA A 45 4.24 7.40 8.82
C ALA A 45 5.19 6.23 9.12
N LYS A 46 5.52 6.02 10.40
CA LYS A 46 6.32 4.86 10.82
C LYS A 46 5.58 3.54 10.56
N CYS A 47 4.31 3.43 10.96
CA CYS A 47 3.50 2.25 10.70
C CYS A 47 3.35 1.99 9.19
N THR A 48 3.11 3.03 8.39
CA THR A 48 3.05 2.90 6.92
C THR A 48 4.35 2.35 6.33
N ALA A 49 5.51 2.78 6.83
CA ALA A 49 6.79 2.22 6.39
C ALA A 49 6.90 0.71 6.71
N GLU A 50 6.44 0.28 7.89
CA GLU A 50 6.40 -1.13 8.28
C GLU A 50 5.45 -1.94 7.37
N TYR A 51 4.29 -1.38 7.00
CA TYR A 51 3.36 -2.01 6.06
C TYR A 51 3.93 -2.15 4.64
N LEU A 52 4.71 -1.16 4.17
CA LEU A 52 5.39 -1.25 2.88
C LEU A 52 6.44 -2.36 2.84
N ILE A 53 7.17 -2.57 3.95
CA ILE A 53 8.12 -3.69 4.07
C ILE A 53 7.36 -5.02 3.97
N GLN A 54 6.25 -5.17 4.70
CA GLN A 54 5.42 -6.38 4.63
C GLN A 54 4.89 -6.66 3.21
N ALA A 55 4.53 -5.60 2.47
CA ALA A 55 4.08 -5.72 1.09
C ALA A 55 5.23 -6.16 0.15
N ALA A 56 6.44 -5.63 0.35
CA ALA A 56 7.63 -6.07 -0.39
C ALA A 56 7.95 -7.53 -0.11
N ASP A 57 7.92 -7.95 1.16
CA ASP A 57 8.13 -9.36 1.54
C ASP A 57 7.06 -10.28 0.91
N ALA A 58 5.81 -9.82 0.82
CA ALA A 58 4.74 -10.56 0.15
C ALA A 58 5.00 -10.75 -1.34
N TYR A 59 5.49 -9.71 -2.01
CA TYR A 59 5.87 -9.77 -3.41
C TYR A 59 7.04 -10.73 -3.64
N GLU A 60 8.10 -10.63 -2.85
CA GLU A 60 9.28 -11.48 -2.98
C GLU A 60 8.95 -12.96 -2.76
N GLU A 61 8.08 -13.26 -1.78
CA GLU A 61 7.59 -14.63 -1.54
C GLU A 61 6.81 -15.16 -2.75
N ALA A 62 5.91 -14.34 -3.31
CA ALA A 62 5.14 -14.72 -4.49
C ALA A 62 6.04 -15.00 -5.68
N VAL A 63 7.01 -14.14 -5.95
CA VAL A 63 7.99 -14.32 -7.04
C VAL A 63 8.79 -15.62 -6.86
N ARG A 64 9.20 -15.95 -5.63
CA ARG A 64 9.96 -17.18 -5.34
C ARG A 64 9.11 -18.44 -5.46
N SER A 65 7.82 -18.35 -5.15
CA SER A 65 6.88 -19.46 -5.14
C SER A 65 6.29 -19.77 -6.51
N MET A 66 6.31 -18.82 -7.46
CA MET A 66 5.84 -19.06 -8.82
C MET A 66 6.70 -20.08 -9.56
N VAL A 67 6.03 -20.84 -10.44
CA VAL A 67 6.70 -21.76 -11.36
C VAL A 67 7.57 -20.97 -12.34
N PRO A 68 8.89 -21.28 -12.45
CA PRO A 68 9.76 -20.63 -13.41
C PRO A 68 9.30 -20.81 -14.86
N THR A 69 9.62 -19.89 -15.75
CA THR A 69 9.19 -19.95 -17.16
C THR A 69 9.78 -21.13 -17.93
N ALA A 70 11.02 -21.54 -17.62
CA ALA A 70 11.72 -22.62 -18.33
C ALA A 70 10.96 -23.96 -18.36
N PRO A 71 10.49 -24.53 -17.23
CA PRO A 71 9.70 -25.78 -17.24
C PRO A 71 8.38 -25.64 -18.00
N ILE A 72 7.70 -24.48 -17.91
CA ILE A 72 6.46 -24.21 -18.65
C ILE A 72 6.71 -24.30 -20.16
N VAL A 73 7.74 -23.60 -20.64
CA VAL A 73 8.12 -23.61 -22.07
C VAL A 73 8.49 -25.02 -22.53
N LYS A 74 9.26 -25.75 -21.72
CA LYS A 74 9.65 -27.14 -22.01
C LYS A 74 8.42 -28.05 -22.17
N ASN A 75 7.47 -27.97 -21.24
CA ASN A 75 6.23 -28.74 -21.30
C ASN A 75 5.42 -28.42 -22.58
N ARG A 76 5.21 -27.13 -22.87
CA ARG A 76 4.44 -26.69 -24.05
C ARG A 76 5.11 -27.09 -25.37
N ALA A 77 6.44 -27.02 -25.45
CA ALA A 77 7.18 -27.45 -26.63
C ALA A 77 7.09 -28.97 -26.86
N ALA A 78 7.19 -29.76 -25.80
CA ALA A 78 7.03 -31.21 -25.87
C ALA A 78 5.60 -31.59 -26.32
N ALA A 79 4.57 -30.97 -25.73
CA ALA A 79 3.18 -31.23 -26.07
C ALA A 79 2.90 -30.89 -27.54
N TRP A 80 3.42 -29.77 -28.05
CA TRP A 80 3.31 -29.39 -29.47
C TRP A 80 3.97 -30.40 -30.40
N THR A 81 5.19 -30.84 -30.07
CA THR A 81 5.94 -31.82 -30.86
C THR A 81 5.22 -33.16 -30.95
N MET A 82 4.65 -33.61 -29.83
CA MET A 82 3.89 -34.86 -29.80
C MET A 82 2.57 -34.71 -30.56
N LYS A 83 1.84 -33.60 -30.37
CA LYS A 83 0.59 -33.33 -31.11
C LYS A 83 0.81 -33.31 -32.62
N SER A 84 1.91 -32.72 -33.11
CA SER A 84 2.21 -32.67 -34.56
C SER A 84 2.61 -34.01 -35.16
N THR A 85 3.13 -34.95 -34.37
CA THR A 85 3.59 -36.27 -34.81
C THR A 85 2.63 -37.41 -34.48
N ASN A 86 1.51 -37.13 -33.79
CA ASN A 86 0.54 -38.12 -33.31
C ASN A 86 -0.43 -38.64 -34.39
N LEU A 87 0.07 -38.97 -35.59
CA LEU A 87 -0.78 -39.42 -36.71
C LEU A 87 -1.52 -40.74 -36.42
N LEU A 88 -0.89 -41.62 -35.63
CA LEU A 88 -1.42 -42.94 -35.28
C LEU A 88 -2.03 -42.99 -33.86
N GLY A 89 -2.13 -41.86 -33.16
CA GLY A 89 -2.69 -41.79 -31.81
C GLY A 89 -1.82 -42.35 -30.69
N GLN A 90 -0.59 -42.79 -30.97
CA GLN A 90 0.31 -43.44 -30.00
C GLN A 90 0.76 -42.52 -28.85
N PHE A 91 0.79 -41.20 -29.06
CA PHE A 91 1.24 -40.22 -28.06
C PHE A 91 0.11 -39.65 -27.21
N THR A 92 -1.14 -40.09 -27.40
CA THR A 92 -2.32 -39.52 -26.74
C THR A 92 -2.20 -39.51 -25.21
N HIS A 93 -1.73 -40.61 -24.60
CA HIS A 93 -1.53 -40.67 -23.16
C HIS A 93 -0.45 -39.68 -22.68
N LYS A 94 0.67 -39.59 -23.40
CA LYS A 94 1.77 -38.71 -23.01
C LYS A 94 1.41 -37.22 -23.16
N ILE A 95 0.59 -36.90 -24.16
CA ILE A 95 0.02 -35.56 -24.33
C ILE A 95 -0.87 -35.19 -23.14
N MET A 96 -1.71 -36.13 -22.69
CA MET A 96 -2.58 -35.92 -21.53
C MET A 96 -1.76 -35.67 -20.27
N GLU A 97 -0.73 -36.47 -19.99
CA GLU A 97 0.20 -36.23 -18.88
C GLU A 97 0.82 -34.81 -18.94
N LEU A 98 1.25 -34.36 -20.12
CA LEU A 98 1.82 -33.02 -20.28
C LEU A 98 0.78 -31.91 -20.08
N ASP A 99 -0.45 -32.10 -20.57
CA ASP A 99 -1.51 -31.12 -20.35
C ASP A 99 -1.91 -31.09 -18.86
N ASP A 100 -1.90 -32.21 -18.14
CA ASP A 100 -2.13 -32.27 -16.69
C ASP A 100 -1.01 -31.56 -15.90
N GLU A 101 0.27 -31.85 -16.20
CA GLU A 101 1.41 -31.13 -15.62
C GLU A 101 1.31 -29.61 -15.84
N TYR A 102 0.82 -29.18 -17.01
CA TYR A 102 0.62 -27.76 -17.30
C TYR A 102 -0.51 -27.15 -16.46
N HIS A 103 -1.61 -27.88 -16.25
CA HIS A 103 -2.69 -27.44 -15.36
C HIS A 103 -2.22 -27.32 -13.92
N GLU A 104 -1.36 -28.23 -13.44
CA GLU A 104 -0.75 -28.12 -12.11
C GLU A 104 0.09 -26.84 -11.99
N MET A 105 0.99 -26.58 -12.96
CA MET A 105 1.78 -25.34 -12.97
C MET A 105 0.91 -24.08 -13.00
N TRP A 106 -0.19 -24.10 -13.76
CA TRP A 106 -1.16 -23.00 -13.79
C TRP A 106 -1.85 -22.81 -12.44
N ALA A 107 -2.32 -23.90 -11.83
CA ALA A 107 -2.98 -23.88 -10.53
C ALA A 107 -2.04 -23.37 -9.43
N THR A 108 -0.77 -23.77 -9.43
CA THR A 108 0.25 -23.23 -8.52
C THR A 108 0.38 -21.72 -8.68
N ASN A 109 0.58 -21.23 -9.90
CA ASN A 109 0.74 -19.79 -10.14
C ASN A 109 -0.51 -18.99 -9.75
N ALA A 110 -1.71 -19.51 -10.03
CA ALA A 110 -2.96 -18.89 -9.63
C ALA A 110 -3.12 -18.86 -8.10
N GLY A 111 -2.77 -19.96 -7.41
CA GLY A 111 -2.78 -20.05 -5.95
C GLY A 111 -1.87 -19.01 -5.30
N VAL A 112 -0.62 -18.91 -5.79
CA VAL A 112 0.37 -17.93 -5.31
C VAL A 112 -0.14 -16.50 -5.49
N MET A 113 -0.75 -16.17 -6.63
CA MET A 113 -1.29 -14.82 -6.86
C MET A 113 -2.51 -14.50 -6.00
N ASN A 114 -3.38 -15.49 -5.73
CA ASN A 114 -4.51 -15.30 -4.82
C ASN A 114 -4.04 -15.01 -3.39
N GLU A 115 -3.01 -15.74 -2.91
CA GLU A 115 -2.41 -15.50 -1.60
C GLU A 115 -1.77 -14.11 -1.52
N TYR A 116 -0.98 -13.74 -2.53
CA TYR A 116 -0.40 -12.40 -2.62
C TYR A 116 -1.48 -11.31 -2.57
N GLN A 117 -2.54 -11.45 -3.37
CA GLN A 117 -3.65 -10.50 -3.38
C GLN A 117 -4.32 -10.39 -2.01
N PHE A 118 -4.58 -11.51 -1.34
CA PHE A 118 -5.16 -11.54 0.01
C PHE A 118 -4.29 -10.77 1.00
N ARG A 119 -2.97 -11.01 0.99
CA ARG A 119 -2.01 -10.32 1.87
C ARG A 119 -1.98 -8.81 1.62
N ILE A 120 -1.97 -8.39 0.35
CA ILE A 120 -1.98 -6.96 0.00
C ILE A 120 -3.29 -6.29 0.45
N PHE A 121 -4.44 -6.95 0.32
CA PHE A 121 -5.71 -6.42 0.81
C PHE A 121 -5.74 -6.28 2.34
N ASP A 122 -5.19 -7.25 3.08
CA ASP A 122 -5.10 -7.14 4.53
C ASP A 122 -4.18 -5.99 4.95
N ILE A 123 -3.04 -5.82 4.30
CA ILE A 123 -2.12 -4.69 4.53
C ILE A 123 -2.81 -3.35 4.25
N MET A 124 -3.51 -3.22 3.11
CA MET A 124 -4.19 -1.97 2.75
C MET A 124 -5.31 -1.61 3.74
N ARG A 125 -6.06 -2.60 4.23
CA ARG A 125 -7.05 -2.39 5.29
C ARG A 125 -6.42 -1.79 6.54
N GLN A 126 -5.28 -2.31 6.97
CA GLN A 126 -4.56 -1.82 8.15
C GLN A 126 -4.02 -0.39 7.95
N VAL A 127 -3.63 -0.02 6.72
CA VAL A 127 -3.22 1.35 6.38
C VAL A 127 -4.40 2.32 6.46
N GLU A 128 -5.58 1.94 5.95
CA GLU A 128 -6.79 2.78 5.96
C GLU A 128 -7.21 3.16 7.39
N GLU A 129 -7.09 2.22 8.34
CA GLU A 129 -7.37 2.45 9.76
C GLU A 129 -6.43 3.50 10.40
N THR A 130 -5.23 3.72 9.86
CA THR A 130 -4.23 4.67 10.41
C THR A 130 -4.33 6.11 9.89
N GLY A 131 -5.34 6.41 9.06
CA GLY A 131 -5.55 7.62 8.25
C GLY A 131 -4.91 8.96 8.66
N ILE A 132 -4.46 9.71 7.64
CA ILE A 132 -3.87 11.04 7.74
C ILE A 132 -4.99 12.09 7.88
N THR A 133 -5.09 12.74 9.04
CA THR A 133 -5.97 13.89 9.25
C THR A 133 -5.30 15.20 8.81
N PRO A 134 -6.03 16.20 8.27
CA PRO A 134 -5.44 17.49 7.93
C PRO A 134 -4.91 18.21 9.18
N ALA A 135 -3.87 19.03 9.01
CA ALA A 135 -3.27 19.78 10.09
C ALA A 135 -4.30 20.70 10.78
N PRO A 136 -4.30 20.78 12.13
CA PRO A 136 -5.22 21.64 12.86
C PRO A 136 -4.94 23.11 12.53
N LEU A 137 -6.01 23.89 12.35
CA LEU A 137 -5.92 25.32 12.08
C LEU A 137 -5.35 26.06 13.31
N VAL A 138 -4.33 26.88 13.07
CA VAL A 138 -3.63 27.67 14.10
C VAL A 138 -4.44 28.91 14.52
N ILE A 139 -5.37 29.36 13.67
CA ILE A 139 -6.23 30.52 13.92
C ILE A 139 -7.68 30.11 13.64
N HIS A 140 -8.58 30.28 14.61
CA HIS A 140 -10.02 30.14 14.40
C HIS A 140 -10.53 31.36 13.62
N GLY A 141 -10.25 31.42 12.32
CA GLY A 141 -10.88 32.37 11.41
C GLY A 141 -12.23 31.81 10.96
N SER A 142 -13.30 32.56 11.14
CA SER A 142 -14.59 32.30 10.50
C SER A 142 -14.37 32.22 8.98
N SER A 143 -14.21 31.00 8.46
CA SER A 143 -14.15 30.74 7.02
C SER A 143 -14.96 29.49 6.74
N LYS A 144 -16.18 29.73 6.25
CA LYS A 144 -17.10 28.74 5.71
C LYS A 144 -16.38 27.82 4.72
N ALA A 145 -16.64 26.52 4.89
CA ALA A 145 -16.71 25.49 3.87
C ALA A 145 -15.47 25.27 2.97
N PHE A 146 -14.72 24.22 3.26
CA PHE A 146 -14.35 23.28 2.20
C PHE A 146 -15.40 22.16 2.21
N SER A 147 -16.57 22.45 1.63
CA SER A 147 -17.55 21.43 1.31
C SER A 147 -16.97 20.62 0.16
N GLY A 148 -16.60 19.37 0.43
CA GLY A 148 -16.40 18.38 -0.62
C GLY A 148 -17.73 18.14 -1.33
N SER A 149 -17.92 18.78 -2.48
CA SER A 149 -18.92 18.39 -3.49
C SER A 149 -18.68 19.16 -4.79
N HIS A 150 -17.74 18.70 -5.62
CA HIS A 150 -17.82 18.76 -7.09
C HIS A 150 -16.58 18.11 -7.73
N TYR A 151 -16.62 16.79 -7.90
CA TYR A 151 -15.95 16.11 -9.01
C TYR A 151 -16.92 15.07 -9.59
N SER A 152 -18.04 15.56 -10.10
CA SER A 152 -18.78 14.90 -11.17
C SER A 152 -19.04 15.97 -12.22
N ASN A 153 -18.72 15.65 -13.47
CA ASN A 153 -18.98 16.41 -14.69
C ASN A 153 -17.80 17.27 -15.20
N ILE A 154 -16.73 16.59 -15.65
CA ILE A 154 -15.96 17.01 -16.83
C ILE A 154 -15.62 15.76 -17.66
N ILE A 155 -16.65 15.11 -18.20
CA ILE A 155 -16.57 14.32 -19.45
C ILE A 155 -17.89 14.60 -20.20
N GLU A 156 -18.00 15.79 -20.77
CA GLU A 156 -18.89 16.12 -21.88
C GLU A 156 -18.56 17.55 -22.34
N GLU A 157 -17.38 17.70 -22.96
CA GLU A 157 -17.07 18.64 -24.05
C GLU A 157 -15.56 18.58 -24.32
N LEU A 158 -15.21 17.60 -25.15
CA LEU A 158 -14.13 17.47 -26.15
C LEU A 158 -13.84 15.98 -26.37
#